data_AF-A0A8T6FJW2-F1
#
_entry.id   AF-A0A8T6FJW2-F1
#
_cell.length_a   1.000
_cell.length_b   1.000
_cell.length_c   1.000
_cell.angle_alpha   90.00
_cell.angle_beta   90.00
_cell.angle_gamma   90.00
#
_symmetry.space_group_name_H-M   'P 1'
#
loop_
_entity.id
_entity.type
_entity.pdbx_description
1 polymer ?
#
loop_
_entity_poly.entity_id
_entity_poly.type
_entity_poly.pdbx_seq_one_letter_code
_entity_poly.pdbx_strand_id
1 'polypeptide(L)'
;MPTKTRADSNQANAQDNSGGGTEPTPLAERRHAPGTRYIYERALLRLDGWLQDRPVTDESLAGYLGTLFDRGLAPASAATAVAAAKDRAR
;
A
#
# COMPACT_ATOMS: atom_id res chain seq x y z
N MET A 1 -22.17 -6.82 52.01
CA MET A 1 -21.10 -6.29 51.14
C MET A 1 -21.40 -6.71 49.70
N PRO A 2 -21.89 -5.83 48.81
CA PRO A 2 -22.13 -6.20 47.41
C PRO A 2 -20.86 -6.06 46.56
N THR A 3 -20.62 -7.05 45.71
CA THR A 3 -19.56 -7.13 44.70
C THR A 3 -19.79 -6.10 43.58
N LYS A 4 -18.72 -5.41 43.18
CA LYS A 4 -18.68 -4.64 41.93
C LYS A 4 -17.57 -5.20 41.05
N THR A 5 -17.93 -6.23 40.29
CA THR A 5 -17.24 -6.61 39.05
C THR A 5 -17.60 -5.53 38.02
N ARG A 6 -16.60 -4.80 37.52
CA ARG A 6 -16.78 -3.97 36.33
C ARG A 6 -15.89 -4.54 35.23
N ALA A 7 -16.58 -4.95 34.17
CA ALA A 7 -16.05 -5.43 32.92
C ALA A 7 -15.21 -4.37 32.23
N ASP A 8 -14.11 -4.81 31.63
CA ASP A 8 -13.51 -4.19 30.45
C ASP A 8 -12.87 -5.30 29.60
N SER A 9 -13.72 -6.16 29.05
CA SER A 9 -13.34 -7.09 27.98
C SER A 9 -13.32 -6.30 26.68
N ASN A 10 -12.24 -5.58 26.42
CA ASN A 10 -12.02 -4.92 25.13
C ASN A 10 -10.67 -5.34 24.57
N GLN A 11 -10.55 -6.61 24.14
CA GLN A 11 -9.40 -7.06 23.37
C GLN A 11 -9.75 -8.12 22.33
N ALA A 12 -9.20 -7.87 21.14
CA ALA A 12 -9.02 -8.75 20.00
C ALA A 12 -10.28 -9.14 19.22
N ASN A 13 -10.77 -8.20 18.41
CA ASN A 13 -11.39 -8.55 17.13
C ASN A 13 -10.26 -9.05 16.19
N ALA A 14 -9.81 -10.29 16.39
CA ALA A 14 -8.95 -10.98 15.45
C ALA A 14 -9.80 -11.37 14.25
N GLN A 15 -10.03 -10.41 13.35
CA GLN A 15 -10.55 -10.72 12.03
C GLN A 15 -9.49 -11.51 11.28
N ASP A 16 -9.72 -12.82 11.28
CA ASP A 16 -9.35 -13.77 10.24
C ASP A 16 -9.56 -13.13 8.85
N ASN A 17 -8.45 -12.70 8.25
CA ASN A 17 -8.36 -12.45 6.82
C ASN A 17 -7.38 -13.45 6.23
N SER A 18 -7.74 -14.73 6.29
CA SER A 18 -7.16 -15.78 5.44
C SER A 18 -7.66 -15.60 4.00
N GLY A 19 -7.34 -14.45 3.40
CA GLY A 19 -7.58 -14.17 1.99
C GLY A 19 -6.31 -14.47 1.22
N GLY A 20 -6.29 -15.58 0.47
CA GLY A 20 -5.26 -15.88 -0.51
C GLY A 20 -5.17 -14.74 -1.52
N GLY A 21 -4.18 -13.88 -1.35
CA GLY A 21 -3.86 -12.79 -2.25
C GLY A 21 -2.35 -12.73 -2.36
N THR A 22 -1.85 -12.96 -3.57
CA THR A 22 -0.47 -12.78 -4.03
C THR A 22 0.38 -12.01 -3.03
N GLU A 23 1.30 -12.70 -2.34
CA GLU A 23 2.20 -12.03 -1.41
C GLU A 23 2.87 -10.85 -2.12
N PRO A 24 2.81 -9.63 -1.54
CA PRO A 24 3.51 -8.50 -2.12
C PRO A 24 4.99 -8.86 -2.14
N THR A 25 5.59 -8.89 -3.32
CA THR A 25 7.03 -9.14 -3.47
C THR A 25 7.75 -8.14 -2.56
N PRO A 26 8.49 -8.60 -1.53
CA PRO A 26 9.06 -7.69 -0.55
C PRO A 26 10.09 -6.79 -1.24
N LEU A 27 9.83 -5.48 -1.24
CA LEU A 27 10.80 -4.45 -1.65
C LEU A 27 12.12 -4.74 -0.94
N ALA A 28 13.23 -4.79 -1.68
CA ALA A 28 14.54 -5.23 -1.21
C ALA A 28 14.85 -4.73 0.21
N GLU A 29 14.75 -5.64 1.18
CA GLU A 29 14.51 -5.35 2.60
C GLU A 29 15.63 -4.58 3.33
N ARG A 30 16.70 -4.18 2.62
CA ARG A 30 17.88 -3.52 3.19
C ARG A 30 18.23 -2.17 2.56
N ARG A 31 17.48 -1.67 1.57
CA ARG A 31 17.84 -0.42 0.85
C ARG A 31 17.16 0.83 1.36
N HIS A 32 16.00 0.72 1.99
CA HIS A 32 15.18 1.86 2.38
C HIS A 32 14.93 1.89 3.90
N ALA A 33 14.82 3.09 4.46
CA ALA A 33 14.34 3.24 5.83
C ALA A 33 12.90 2.68 5.97
N PRO A 34 12.51 2.16 7.15
CA PRO A 34 11.19 1.55 7.34
C PRO A 34 10.01 2.43 6.90
N GLY A 35 10.08 3.75 7.17
CA GLY A 35 9.06 4.70 6.75
C GLY A 35 8.95 4.85 5.22
N THR A 36 10.08 4.83 4.52
CA THR A 36 10.11 4.89 3.04
C THR A 36 9.54 3.62 2.43
N ARG A 37 9.88 2.45 3.01
CA ARG A 37 9.30 1.16 2.60
C ARG A 37 7.78 1.18 2.70
N TYR A 38 7.25 1.59 3.85
CA TYR A 38 5.80 1.71 4.05
C TYR A 38 5.12 2.61 3.00
N ILE A 39 5.73 3.75 2.68
CA ILE A 39 5.21 4.68 1.68
C ILE A 39 5.21 4.05 0.28
N TYR A 40 6.27 3.32 -0.08
CA TYR A 40 6.37 2.66 -1.39
C TYR A 40 5.40 1.50 -1.53
N GLU A 41 5.26 0.67 -0.49
CA GLU A 41 4.28 -0.42 -0.45
C GLU A 41 2.86 0.12 -0.65
N ARG A 42 2.50 1.21 0.04
CA ARG A 42 1.20 1.86 -0.16
C ARG A 42 1.01 2.42 -1.57
N ALA A 43 2.07 2.97 -2.16
CA ALA A 43 2.01 3.50 -3.52
C ALA A 43 1.82 2.38 -4.55
N LEU A 44 2.51 1.25 -4.38
CA LEU A 44 2.36 0.05 -5.20
C LEU A 44 0.97 -0.55 -5.07
N LEU A 45 0.44 -0.70 -3.85
CA LEU A 45 -0.93 -1.19 -3.62
C LEU A 45 -1.98 -0.37 -4.37
N ARG A 46 -1.83 0.96 -4.41
CA ARG A 46 -2.74 1.83 -5.17
C ARG A 46 -2.58 1.68 -6.68
N LEU A 47 -1.35 1.54 -7.15
CA LEU A 47 -1.06 1.30 -8.55
C LEU A 47 -1.61 -0.07 -9.00
N ASP A 48 -1.33 -1.13 -8.26
CA ASP A 48 -1.81 -2.49 -8.53
C ASP A 48 -3.35 -2.53 -8.51
N GLY A 49 -3.98 -1.84 -7.55
CA GLY A 49 -5.44 -1.70 -7.49
C GLY A 49 -6.06 -0.94 -8.69
N TRP A 50 -5.33 0.01 -9.28
CA TRP A 50 -5.75 0.69 -10.52
C TRP A 50 -5.49 -0.16 -11.76
N LEU A 51 -4.41 -0.95 -11.76
CA LEU A 51 -4.04 -1.82 -12.87
C LEU A 51 -4.99 -3.01 -13.01
N GLN A 52 -5.53 -3.55 -11.90
CA GLN A 52 -6.41 -4.73 -11.91
C GLN A 52 -5.76 -5.90 -12.68
N ASP A 53 -4.62 -6.37 -12.19
CA ASP A 53 -3.82 -7.46 -12.79
C ASP A 53 -3.17 -7.16 -14.16
N ARG A 54 -3.33 -5.94 -14.70
CA ARG A 54 -2.55 -5.49 -15.86
C ARG A 54 -1.07 -5.29 -15.50
N PRO A 55 -0.13 -5.57 -16.42
CA PRO A 55 1.29 -5.39 -16.16
C PRO A 55 1.64 -3.90 -15.99
N VAL A 56 2.64 -3.63 -15.15
CA VAL A 56 3.24 -2.29 -15.03
C VAL A 56 4.12 -2.05 -16.27
N THR A 57 3.65 -1.22 -17.19
CA THR A 57 4.39 -0.68 -18.34
C THR A 57 4.51 0.85 -18.26
N ASP A 58 5.42 1.44 -19.03
CA ASP A 58 5.55 2.90 -19.11
C ASP A 58 4.24 3.59 -19.51
N GLU A 59 3.48 2.98 -20.42
CA GLU A 59 2.16 3.45 -20.85
C GLU A 59 1.14 3.40 -19.71
N SER A 60 1.08 2.27 -18.98
CA SER A 60 0.17 2.12 -17.85
C SER A 60 0.51 3.08 -16.71
N LEU A 61 1.80 3.35 -16.50
CA LEU A 61 2.28 4.29 -15.50
C LEU A 61 1.92 5.73 -15.89
N ALA A 62 2.08 6.10 -17.17
CA ALA A 62 1.64 7.38 -17.68
C ALA A 62 0.12 7.58 -17.50
N GLY A 63 -0.69 6.56 -17.80
CA GLY A 63 -2.15 6.60 -17.59
C GLY A 63 -2.54 6.74 -16.11
N TYR A 64 -1.84 6.05 -15.22
CA TYR A 64 -2.04 6.21 -13.79
C TYR A 64 -1.67 7.62 -13.31
N LEU A 65 -0.53 8.16 -13.76
CA LEU A 65 -0.10 9.53 -13.44
C LEU A 65 -1.08 10.59 -13.93
N GLY A 66 -1.65 10.43 -15.14
CA GLY A 66 -2.72 11.27 -15.64
C GLY A 66 -3.95 11.25 -14.72
N THR A 67 -4.35 10.05 -14.28
CA THR A 67 -5.46 9.90 -13.32
C THR A 67 -5.18 10.60 -11.98
N LEU A 68 -3.93 10.57 -11.49
CA LEU A 68 -3.55 11.28 -10.27
C LEU A 68 -3.62 12.80 -10.45
N PHE A 69 -3.17 13.29 -11.62
CA PHE A 69 -3.21 14.70 -11.98
C PHE A 69 -4.66 15.22 -12.07
N ASP A 70 -5.54 14.48 -12.75
CA ASP A 70 -6.97 14.85 -12.89
C ASP A 70 -7.70 14.88 -11.55
N ARG A 71 -7.24 14.08 -10.57
CA ARG A 71 -7.75 14.07 -9.20
C ARG A 71 -7.17 15.17 -8.32
N GLY A 72 -6.31 16.03 -8.86
CA GLY A 72 -5.64 17.11 -8.13
C GLY A 72 -4.67 16.62 -7.06
N LEU A 73 -4.14 15.41 -7.19
CA LEU A 73 -3.19 14.88 -6.21
C LEU A 73 -1.84 15.59 -6.30
N ALA A 74 -1.20 15.76 -5.15
CA ALA A 74 0.06 16.48 -5.06
C ALA A 74 1.15 15.82 -5.94
N PRO A 75 2.01 16.62 -6.62
CA PRO A 75 3.12 16.11 -7.42
C PRO A 75 4.04 15.14 -6.66
N ALA A 76 4.18 15.32 -5.35
CA ALA A 76 4.91 14.41 -4.48
C ALA A 76 4.35 12.97 -4.52
N SER A 77 3.02 12.81 -4.57
CA SER A 77 2.37 11.49 -4.65
C SER A 77 2.64 10.79 -5.98
N ALA A 78 2.67 11.55 -7.08
CA ALA A 78 3.06 11.05 -8.40
C ALA A 78 4.53 10.61 -8.42
N ALA A 79 5.43 11.43 -7.85
CA ALA A 79 6.85 11.10 -7.74
C ALA A 79 7.08 9.83 -6.91
N THR A 80 6.37 9.66 -5.79
CA THR A 80 6.42 8.44 -4.97
C THR A 80 5.98 7.21 -5.77
N ALA A 81 4.90 7.29 -6.53
CA ALA A 81 4.43 6.16 -7.35
C ALA A 81 5.46 5.74 -8.39
N VAL A 82 6.09 6.70 -9.07
CA VAL A 82 7.16 6.43 -10.06
C VAL A 82 8.39 5.81 -9.40
N ALA A 83 8.81 6.36 -8.25
CA ALA A 83 9.96 5.84 -7.53
C ALA A 83 9.75 4.39 -7.06
N ALA A 84 8.55 4.10 -6.52
CA ALA A 84 8.19 2.77 -6.07
C ALA A 84 8.11 1.76 -7.24
N ALA A 85 7.52 2.16 -8.38
CA ALA A 85 7.45 1.32 -9.58
C ALA A 85 8.84 1.00 -10.15
N LYS A 86 9.74 2.00 -10.20
CA LYS A 86 11.13 1.80 -10.65
C LYS A 86 11.95 0.94 -9.70
N ASP A 87 11.70 1.02 -8.39
CA ASP A 87 12.38 0.18 -7.40
C ASP A 87 11.98 -1.30 -7.54
N ARG A 88 10.71 -1.58 -7.84
CA ARG A 88 10.20 -2.94 -8.11
C ARG A 88 10.77 -3.58 -9.37
N ALA A 89 11.10 -2.79 -10.39
CA ALA A 89 11.60 -3.28 -11.68
C ALA A 89 13.13 -3.54 -11.72
N ARG A 90 13.84 -3.29 -10.61
CA ARG A 90 15.30 -3.48 -10.48
C ARG A 90 15.65 -4.80 -9.83
#